data_AF-A0A833G0N4-F1
#
_entry.id   AF-A0A833G0N4-F1
#
_cell.length_a   1.000
_cell.length_b   1.000
_cell.length_c   1.000
_cell.angle_alpha   90.00
_cell.angle_beta   90.00
_cell.angle_gamma   90.00
#
_symmetry.space_group_name_H-M   'P 1'
#
loop_
_entity.id
_entity.type
_entity.pdbx_description
1 polymer ?
#
loop_
_entity_poly.entity_id
_entity_poly.type
_entity_poly.pdbx_seq_one_letter_code
_entity_poly.pdbx_strand_id
1 'polypeptide(L)'
;LASYFAIAKKDVPVEHWFFLGRPIARLESGLSLISWNGSMFEYLMPPLLLRSGRGTLVGQSERAAVDAQRRHVDRLDIPWGISESAFALLNPDHHYRYHAFGVPRLGLRRGLSRDLVIAPYASALALATEPRAAVANLRALKRLGLIGAYGFFDAADFTPGHVPAGRAFSPVRTYMAHHQGMILAAVGNALFDDAHVRRFREERRMRSIDLLLQERIPWELPAEEPRAEERPLPALQPEAVAPPHPWAPPASATFPQMHLLGNGRLASWISESGGGGLWWNQQALTRWRPDSVRDNHGLWIYVRVEESGTLWSVGRQPTGVASPDARVVFHPHLAEFHRRDNGIGIRMEVAVAPADDIEIRRVTVVNESDRAR
;
A
#
# COMPACT_ATOMS: atom_id res chain seq x y z
N LEU A 1 1.21 -23.09 19.30
CA LEU A 1 2.31 -22.57 20.14
C LEU A 1 1.92 -22.42 21.60
N ALA A 2 0.90 -21.62 21.95
CA ALA A 2 0.49 -21.41 23.35
C ALA A 2 0.21 -22.73 24.12
N SER A 3 -0.55 -23.65 23.52
CA SER A 3 -0.81 -24.96 24.12
C SER A 3 0.45 -25.80 24.32
N TYR A 4 1.39 -25.78 23.36
CA TYR A 4 2.68 -26.46 23.50
C TYR A 4 3.45 -25.91 24.72
N PHE A 5 3.50 -24.58 24.84
CA PHE A 5 4.18 -23.91 25.96
C PHE A 5 3.53 -24.23 27.31
N ALA A 6 2.19 -24.22 27.39
CA ALA A 6 1.44 -24.54 28.60
C ALA A 6 1.69 -25.99 29.05
N ILE A 7 1.75 -26.94 28.11
CA ILE A 7 2.08 -28.35 28.41
C ILE A 7 3.53 -28.47 28.89
N ALA A 8 4.50 -27.83 28.22
CA ALA A 8 5.91 -27.84 28.64
C ALA A 8 6.10 -27.26 30.05
N LYS A 9 5.32 -26.22 30.40
CA LYS A 9 5.32 -25.61 31.73
C LYS A 9 4.57 -26.44 32.77
N LYS A 10 3.77 -27.42 32.34
CA LYS A 10 2.82 -28.22 33.14
C LYS A 10 1.65 -27.41 33.72
N ASP A 11 1.25 -26.35 33.04
CA ASP A 11 0.04 -25.59 33.38
C ASP A 11 -1.22 -26.37 32.97
N VAL A 12 -1.12 -27.23 31.96
CA VAL A 12 -2.18 -28.12 31.47
C VAL A 12 -1.59 -29.52 31.18
N PRO A 13 -2.40 -30.59 31.21
CA PRO A 13 -1.91 -31.94 30.96
C PRO A 13 -1.71 -32.20 29.46
N VAL A 14 -0.98 -33.25 29.09
CA VAL A 14 -0.57 -33.53 27.69
C VAL A 14 -1.79 -33.80 26.79
N GLU A 15 -2.84 -34.37 27.36
CA GLU A 15 -4.12 -34.68 26.71
C GLU A 15 -4.74 -33.44 26.07
N HIS A 16 -4.48 -32.24 26.62
CA HIS A 16 -4.90 -30.96 26.05
C HIS A 16 -4.51 -30.82 24.56
N TRP A 17 -3.36 -31.37 24.15
CA TRP A 17 -2.89 -31.34 22.76
C TRP A 17 -3.83 -32.06 21.79
N PHE A 18 -4.48 -33.14 22.25
CA PHE A 18 -5.35 -34.00 21.46
C PHE A 18 -6.81 -33.53 21.47
N PHE A 19 -7.18 -32.66 22.41
CA PHE A 19 -8.50 -32.00 22.44
C PHE A 19 -8.56 -30.73 21.57
N LEU A 20 -7.43 -30.27 21.03
CA LEU A 20 -7.43 -29.18 20.05
C LEU A 20 -8.18 -29.64 18.80
N GLY A 21 -9.25 -28.91 18.44
CA GLY A 21 -9.97 -29.15 17.19
C GLY A 21 -9.01 -29.02 16.00
N ARG A 22 -8.90 -30.10 15.22
CA ARG A 22 -8.01 -30.21 14.06
C ARG A 22 -8.83 -30.56 12.81
N PRO A 23 -9.67 -29.64 12.33
CA PRO A 23 -10.34 -29.84 11.05
C PRO A 23 -9.29 -30.03 9.95
N ILE A 24 -9.50 -31.02 9.08
CA ILE A 24 -8.58 -31.37 7.97
C ILE A 24 -9.33 -31.23 6.65
N ALA A 25 -8.76 -30.49 5.71
CA ALA A 25 -9.22 -30.39 4.33
C ALA A 25 -8.28 -31.16 3.38
N ARG A 26 -8.84 -31.65 2.28
CA ARG A 26 -8.08 -32.18 1.14
C ARG A 26 -7.87 -31.09 0.11
N LEU A 27 -6.61 -30.73 -0.09
CA LEU A 27 -6.17 -29.80 -1.12
C LEU A 27 -5.51 -30.59 -2.25
N GLU A 28 -5.27 -29.94 -3.39
CA GLU A 28 -4.53 -30.54 -4.50
C GLU A 28 -3.08 -30.93 -4.13
N SER A 29 -2.48 -30.24 -3.15
CA SER A 29 -1.15 -30.57 -2.60
C SER A 29 -1.16 -31.59 -1.45
N GLY A 30 -2.34 -32.12 -1.09
CA GLY A 30 -2.51 -33.12 -0.04
C GLY A 30 -3.42 -32.66 1.10
N LEU A 31 -3.35 -33.36 2.24
CA LEU A 31 -4.12 -32.99 3.43
C LEU A 31 -3.51 -31.77 4.13
N SER A 32 -4.35 -30.87 4.63
CA SER A 32 -3.93 -29.72 5.44
C SER A 32 -4.88 -29.52 6.61
N LEU A 33 -4.35 -29.15 7.77
CA LEU A 33 -5.12 -28.54 8.84
C LEU A 33 -5.79 -27.25 8.32
N ILE A 34 -7.01 -26.99 8.77
CA ILE A 34 -7.75 -25.75 8.48
C ILE A 34 -7.56 -24.80 9.65
N SER A 35 -7.22 -23.54 9.36
CA SER A 35 -7.14 -22.49 10.37
C SER A 35 -8.42 -21.65 10.42
N TRP A 36 -8.53 -20.70 11.34
CA TRP A 36 -9.75 -19.90 11.44
C TRP A 36 -9.89 -18.96 10.23
N ASN A 37 -8.80 -18.24 9.90
CA ASN A 37 -8.80 -17.25 8.83
C ASN A 37 -8.15 -17.74 7.53
N GLY A 38 -7.53 -18.92 7.48
CA GLY A 38 -6.72 -19.35 6.34
C GLY A 38 -5.47 -18.48 6.12
N SER A 39 -5.00 -17.83 7.19
CA SER A 39 -3.93 -16.83 7.17
C SER A 39 -2.56 -17.50 7.21
N MET A 40 -1.61 -17.04 6.40
CA MET A 40 -0.30 -17.70 6.29
C MET A 40 0.43 -17.78 7.64
N PHE A 41 0.32 -16.75 8.49
CA PHE A 41 1.02 -16.74 9.79
C PHE A 41 0.51 -17.84 10.74
N GLU A 42 -0.75 -18.26 10.65
CA GLU A 42 -1.33 -19.31 11.51
C GLU A 42 -0.57 -20.64 11.32
N TYR A 43 -0.08 -20.88 10.10
CA TYR A 43 0.70 -22.05 9.74
C TYR A 43 2.20 -21.85 9.95
N LEU A 44 2.74 -20.67 9.60
CA LEU A 44 4.18 -20.49 9.44
C LEU A 44 4.87 -19.65 10.53
N MET A 45 4.11 -19.04 11.45
CA MET A 45 4.71 -18.45 12.66
C MET A 45 5.26 -19.52 13.62
N PRO A 46 4.55 -20.63 13.92
CA PRO A 46 5.08 -21.66 14.83
C PRO A 46 6.44 -22.25 14.42
N PRO A 47 6.72 -22.55 13.12
CA PRO A 47 8.02 -23.02 12.66
C PRO A 47 9.22 -22.13 12.95
N LEU A 48 9.01 -20.85 13.32
CA LEU A 48 10.10 -20.00 13.80
C LEU A 48 10.76 -20.56 15.08
N LEU A 49 10.00 -21.32 15.88
CA LEU A 49 10.43 -21.89 17.17
C LEU A 49 10.24 -23.42 17.22
N LEU A 50 9.17 -23.92 16.62
CA LEU A 50 8.73 -25.31 16.65
C LEU A 50 8.84 -25.93 15.26
N ARG A 51 10.03 -26.38 14.89
CA ARG A 51 10.25 -26.98 13.57
C ARG A 51 9.56 -28.34 13.43
N SER A 52 8.58 -28.42 12.54
CA SER A 52 7.87 -29.64 12.18
C SER A 52 8.68 -30.49 11.18
N GLY A 53 8.56 -31.82 11.29
CA GLY A 53 9.17 -32.73 10.32
C GLY A 53 8.38 -32.78 9.01
N ARG A 54 9.06 -33.05 7.87
CA ARG A 54 8.36 -33.11 6.57
C ARG A 54 7.29 -34.20 6.52
N GLY A 55 7.48 -35.31 7.22
CA GLY A 55 6.52 -36.43 7.26
C GLY A 55 5.41 -36.29 8.30
N THR A 56 5.29 -35.16 9.00
CA THR A 56 4.29 -34.96 10.05
C THR A 56 3.07 -34.19 9.53
N LEU A 57 1.93 -34.33 10.20
CA LEU A 57 0.69 -33.62 9.86
C LEU A 57 0.88 -32.10 9.81
N VAL A 58 1.58 -31.54 10.81
CA VAL A 58 1.85 -30.10 10.87
C VAL A 58 2.77 -29.68 9.73
N GLY A 59 3.87 -30.40 9.50
CA GLY A 59 4.81 -30.08 8.41
C GLY A 59 4.19 -30.21 7.02
N GLN A 60 3.27 -31.16 6.82
CA GLN A 60 2.48 -31.27 5.59
C GLN A 60 1.53 -30.08 5.41
N SER A 61 0.84 -29.66 6.48
CA SER A 61 -0.08 -28.52 6.46
C SER A 61 0.65 -27.20 6.16
N GLU A 62 1.84 -27.00 6.72
CA GLU A 62 2.68 -25.83 6.44
C GLU A 62 3.00 -25.69 4.93
N ARG A 63 3.34 -26.79 4.27
CA ARG A 63 3.62 -26.79 2.82
C ARG A 63 2.36 -26.63 1.98
N ALA A 64 1.30 -27.35 2.36
CA ALA A 64 0.02 -27.28 1.68
C ALA A 64 -0.57 -25.85 1.73
N ALA A 65 -0.39 -25.14 2.84
CA ALA A 65 -0.79 -23.74 2.99
C ALA A 65 -0.05 -22.81 2.02
N VAL A 66 1.29 -22.92 1.92
CA VAL A 66 2.09 -22.11 0.98
C VAL A 66 1.67 -22.37 -0.47
N ASP A 67 1.47 -23.63 -0.83
CA ASP A 67 1.07 -24.01 -2.17
C ASP A 67 -0.35 -23.54 -2.52
N ALA A 68 -1.31 -23.68 -1.59
CA ALA A 68 -2.67 -23.16 -1.78
C ALA A 68 -2.69 -21.64 -1.98
N GLN A 69 -1.88 -20.90 -1.22
CA GLN A 69 -1.71 -19.46 -1.36
C GLN A 69 -1.12 -19.06 -2.72
N ARG A 70 -0.12 -19.80 -3.21
CA ARG A 70 0.46 -19.58 -4.54
C ARG A 70 -0.58 -19.79 -5.63
N ARG A 71 -1.30 -20.92 -5.60
CA ARG A 71 -2.35 -21.23 -6.58
C ARG A 71 -3.50 -20.23 -6.56
N HIS A 72 -3.84 -19.71 -5.38
CA HIS A 72 -4.93 -18.75 -5.23
C HIS A 72 -4.69 -17.45 -6.03
N VAL A 73 -3.44 -16.99 -6.11
CA VAL A 73 -3.09 -15.76 -6.83
C VAL A 73 -2.47 -15.98 -8.21
N ASP A 74 -2.19 -17.23 -8.59
CA ASP A 74 -1.46 -17.60 -9.82
C ASP A 74 -2.11 -17.00 -11.08
N ARG A 75 -3.45 -17.01 -11.15
CA ARG A 75 -4.21 -16.47 -12.30
C ARG A 75 -4.28 -14.94 -12.33
N LEU A 76 -3.86 -14.27 -11.26
CA LEU A 76 -3.92 -12.81 -11.13
C LEU A 76 -2.58 -12.14 -11.45
N ASP A 77 -1.51 -12.92 -11.67
CA ASP A 77 -0.15 -12.42 -11.91
C ASP A 77 0.34 -11.43 -10.83
N ILE A 78 -0.01 -11.71 -9.56
CA ILE A 78 0.46 -10.93 -8.41
C ILE A 78 1.27 -11.81 -7.44
N PRO A 79 2.10 -11.20 -6.57
CA PRO A 79 2.78 -11.94 -5.51
C PRO A 79 1.80 -12.61 -4.53
N TRP A 80 2.24 -13.70 -3.89
CA TRP A 80 1.47 -14.38 -2.84
C TRP A 80 1.89 -13.94 -1.43
N GLY A 81 1.17 -14.40 -0.40
CA GLY A 81 1.47 -14.06 1.00
C GLY A 81 0.31 -13.36 1.70
N ILE A 82 -0.90 -13.88 1.53
CA ILE A 82 -2.10 -13.36 2.20
C ILE A 82 -2.05 -13.76 3.66
N SER A 83 -2.00 -12.78 4.53
CA SER A 83 -1.92 -12.96 5.97
C SER A 83 -2.49 -11.75 6.69
N GLU A 84 -2.76 -11.84 7.99
CA GLU A 84 -3.17 -10.70 8.82
C GLU A 84 -2.21 -9.51 8.66
N SER A 85 -2.75 -8.35 8.29
CA SER A 85 -1.95 -7.15 8.03
C SER A 85 -2.78 -5.86 8.05
N ALA A 86 -2.09 -4.73 7.98
CA ALA A 86 -2.69 -3.47 7.59
C ALA A 86 -3.10 -3.50 6.10
N PHE A 87 -4.08 -2.67 5.73
CA PHE A 87 -4.60 -2.55 4.36
C PHE A 87 -4.97 -1.10 4.03
N ALA A 88 -5.26 -0.79 2.77
CA ALA A 88 -5.20 0.58 2.26
C ALA A 88 -6.35 1.51 2.68
N LEU A 89 -7.35 1.02 3.42
CA LEU A 89 -8.37 1.88 4.01
C LEU A 89 -7.85 2.59 5.25
N LEU A 90 -8.09 3.89 5.33
CA LEU A 90 -7.75 4.72 6.49
C LEU A 90 -8.95 4.84 7.45
N ASN A 91 -8.66 4.91 8.75
CA ASN A 91 -9.64 5.34 9.74
C ASN A 91 -9.72 6.89 9.77
N PRO A 92 -10.65 7.49 10.56
CA PRO A 92 -10.77 8.95 10.67
C PRO A 92 -9.49 9.66 11.14
N ASP A 93 -8.60 8.95 11.86
CA ASP A 93 -7.31 9.46 12.33
C ASP A 93 -6.17 9.28 11.30
N HIS A 94 -6.51 8.91 10.06
CA HIS A 94 -5.57 8.67 8.96
C HIS A 94 -4.57 7.52 9.21
N HIS A 95 -4.91 6.55 10.05
CA HIS A 95 -4.17 5.31 10.22
C HIS A 95 -4.73 4.22 9.31
N TYR A 96 -3.85 3.40 8.73
CA TYR A 96 -4.27 2.19 8.03
C TYR A 96 -5.05 1.27 8.96
N ARG A 97 -6.16 0.75 8.47
CA ARG A 97 -6.94 -0.27 9.17
C ARG A 97 -6.19 -1.59 9.13
N TYR A 98 -6.52 -2.47 10.06
CA TYR A 98 -5.86 -3.75 10.26
C TYR A 98 -6.89 -4.88 10.29
N HIS A 99 -6.64 -5.97 9.56
CA HIS A 99 -7.56 -7.09 9.50
C HIS A 99 -6.83 -8.43 9.28
N ALA A 100 -7.52 -9.52 9.62
CA ALA A 100 -7.07 -10.87 9.30
C ALA A 100 -7.54 -11.27 7.90
N PHE A 101 -6.58 -11.54 7.02
CA PHE A 101 -6.81 -12.04 5.67
C PHE A 101 -6.35 -13.49 5.54
N GLY A 102 -6.92 -14.21 4.59
CA GLY A 102 -6.46 -15.55 4.27
C GLY A 102 -7.18 -16.16 3.08
N VAL A 103 -6.81 -17.39 2.74
CA VAL A 103 -7.33 -18.09 1.57
C VAL A 103 -8.55 -18.91 1.97
N PRO A 104 -9.70 -18.81 1.27
CA PRO A 104 -10.92 -19.53 1.63
C PRO A 104 -10.74 -21.05 1.79
N ARG A 105 -9.91 -21.68 0.95
CA ARG A 105 -9.62 -23.12 1.02
C ARG A 105 -8.86 -23.55 2.29
N LEU A 106 -8.28 -22.59 3.01
CA LEU A 106 -7.51 -22.82 4.25
C LEU A 106 -8.26 -22.36 5.50
N GLY A 107 -9.41 -21.69 5.37
CA GLY A 107 -10.11 -21.03 6.47
C GLY A 107 -11.53 -21.51 6.69
N LEU A 108 -11.97 -21.53 7.96
CA LEU A 108 -13.37 -21.80 8.31
C LEU A 108 -14.29 -20.59 8.16
N ARG A 109 -13.74 -19.37 8.25
CA ARG A 109 -14.50 -18.12 8.22
C ARG A 109 -15.03 -17.82 6.80
N ARG A 110 -16.27 -17.35 6.70
CA ARG A 110 -16.85 -16.88 5.42
C ARG A 110 -16.29 -15.51 5.01
N GLY A 111 -16.19 -15.27 3.71
CA GLY A 111 -15.82 -13.96 3.15
C GLY A 111 -14.31 -13.68 3.08
N LEU A 112 -13.47 -14.71 3.23
CA LEU A 112 -12.01 -14.57 3.17
C LEU A 112 -11.49 -14.15 1.79
N SER A 113 -12.23 -14.35 0.70
CA SER A 113 -11.87 -13.94 -0.66
C SER A 113 -12.22 -12.49 -1.00
N ARG A 114 -12.75 -11.70 -0.06
CA ARG A 114 -13.23 -10.34 -0.36
C ARG A 114 -12.09 -9.35 -0.60
N ASP A 115 -11.03 -9.49 0.17
CA ASP A 115 -9.89 -8.56 0.15
C ASP A 115 -8.63 -9.31 -0.30
N LEU A 116 -7.86 -8.68 -1.17
CA LEU A 116 -6.65 -9.25 -1.76
C LEU A 116 -5.44 -8.45 -1.29
N VAL A 117 -5.01 -8.74 -0.07
CA VAL A 117 -3.92 -8.02 0.60
C VAL A 117 -2.72 -8.95 0.78
N ILE A 118 -1.58 -8.54 0.23
CA ILE A 118 -0.34 -9.33 0.23
C ILE A 118 0.64 -8.74 1.22
N ALA A 119 1.02 -9.53 2.23
CA ALA A 119 1.92 -9.12 3.30
C ALA A 119 3.33 -9.73 3.11
N PRO A 120 4.39 -8.92 2.94
CA PRO A 120 5.75 -9.45 2.72
C PRO A 120 6.26 -10.36 3.84
N TYR A 121 5.85 -10.15 5.09
CA TYR A 121 6.28 -11.00 6.20
C TYR A 121 5.80 -12.45 6.04
N ALA A 122 4.62 -12.67 5.44
CA ALA A 122 4.10 -14.01 5.17
C ALA A 122 4.98 -14.77 4.17
N SER A 123 5.52 -14.04 3.18
CA SER A 123 6.51 -14.60 2.25
C SER A 123 7.83 -14.93 2.94
N ALA A 124 8.27 -14.09 3.88
CA ALA A 124 9.47 -14.35 4.66
C ALA A 124 9.31 -15.60 5.56
N LEU A 125 8.17 -15.78 6.21
CA LEU A 125 7.89 -16.98 7.01
C LEU A 125 8.02 -18.29 6.20
N ALA A 126 7.64 -18.26 4.92
CA ALA A 126 7.77 -19.39 4.01
C ALA A 126 9.21 -19.76 3.64
N LEU A 127 10.22 -18.99 4.06
CA LEU A 127 11.63 -19.41 3.99
C LEU A 127 11.87 -20.74 4.71
N ALA A 128 11.09 -21.03 5.76
CA ALA A 128 11.20 -22.27 6.50
C ALA A 128 10.83 -23.48 5.63
N THR A 129 9.83 -23.38 4.76
CA THR A 129 9.28 -24.54 4.02
C THR A 129 9.68 -24.57 2.55
N GLU A 130 9.60 -23.41 1.87
CA GLU A 130 9.77 -23.26 0.42
C GLU A 130 10.73 -22.10 0.10
N PRO A 131 12.02 -22.20 0.49
CA PRO A 131 12.95 -21.06 0.47
C PRO A 131 13.15 -20.45 -0.93
N ARG A 132 13.21 -21.27 -1.98
CA ARG A 132 13.37 -20.78 -3.36
C ARG A 132 12.18 -19.94 -3.79
N ALA A 133 10.96 -20.41 -3.52
CA ALA A 133 9.73 -19.71 -3.86
C ALA A 133 9.59 -18.42 -3.03
N ALA A 134 9.87 -18.49 -1.72
CA ALA A 134 9.83 -17.34 -0.82
C ALA A 134 10.79 -16.22 -1.28
N VAL A 135 12.05 -16.55 -1.60
CA VAL A 135 13.02 -15.56 -2.11
C VAL A 135 12.58 -14.95 -3.44
N ALA A 136 12.06 -15.77 -4.37
CA ALA A 136 11.54 -15.27 -5.64
C ALA A 136 10.39 -14.28 -5.43
N ASN A 137 9.46 -14.59 -4.53
CA ASN A 137 8.31 -13.76 -4.21
C ASN A 137 8.71 -12.46 -3.49
N LEU A 138 9.64 -12.51 -2.53
CA LEU A 138 10.20 -11.33 -1.87
C LEU A 138 10.91 -10.40 -2.88
N ARG A 139 11.59 -10.96 -3.88
CA ARG A 139 12.17 -10.15 -4.98
C ARG A 139 11.09 -9.52 -5.85
N ALA A 140 9.98 -10.20 -6.10
CA ALA A 140 8.84 -9.63 -6.81
C ALA A 140 8.22 -8.46 -6.03
N LEU A 141 7.97 -8.65 -4.73
CA LEU A 141 7.49 -7.61 -3.82
C LEU A 141 8.45 -6.41 -3.76
N LYS A 142 9.77 -6.65 -3.77
CA LYS A 142 10.77 -5.58 -3.87
C LYS A 142 10.65 -4.78 -5.17
N ARG A 143 10.43 -5.45 -6.32
CA ARG A 143 10.25 -4.77 -7.62
C ARG A 143 8.99 -3.90 -7.65
N LEU A 144 7.97 -4.22 -6.85
CA LEU A 144 6.79 -3.38 -6.66
C LEU A 144 7.07 -2.13 -5.78
N GLY A 145 8.29 -1.93 -5.30
CA GLY A 145 8.63 -0.75 -4.49
C GLY A 145 8.12 -0.84 -3.05
N LEU A 146 7.90 -2.06 -2.53
CA LEU A 146 7.42 -2.30 -1.16
C LEU A 146 8.50 -2.24 -0.08
N ILE A 147 9.65 -1.63 -0.37
CA ILE A 147 10.74 -1.45 0.60
C ILE A 147 10.88 0.03 0.92
N GLY A 148 10.94 0.33 2.21
CA GLY A 148 11.33 1.64 2.73
C GLY A 148 12.51 1.54 3.71
N ALA A 149 12.64 2.54 4.57
CA ALA A 149 13.78 2.69 5.50
C ALA A 149 13.97 1.50 6.46
N TYR A 150 12.89 0.84 6.90
CA TYR A 150 12.95 -0.28 7.85
C TYR A 150 12.72 -1.64 7.19
N GLY A 151 12.95 -1.75 5.87
CA GLY A 151 12.71 -2.97 5.12
C GLY A 151 11.35 -2.96 4.44
N PHE A 152 10.69 -4.13 4.37
CA PHE A 152 9.40 -4.23 3.71
C PHE A 152 8.32 -3.46 4.46
N PHE A 153 7.49 -2.71 3.73
CA PHE A 153 6.22 -2.20 4.26
C PHE A 153 5.27 -3.35 4.63
N ASP A 154 4.23 -3.02 5.39
CA ASP A 154 3.33 -4.02 5.96
C ASP A 154 2.60 -4.86 4.91
N ALA A 155 2.13 -4.22 3.84
CA ALA A 155 1.38 -4.89 2.79
C ALA A 155 1.32 -4.13 1.45
N ALA A 156 0.88 -4.85 0.42
CA ALA A 156 0.32 -4.33 -0.83
C ALA A 156 -1.15 -4.75 -0.94
N ASP A 157 -2.04 -3.77 -1.07
CA ASP A 157 -3.48 -4.01 -1.20
C ASP A 157 -3.88 -3.97 -2.69
N PHE A 158 -4.31 -5.11 -3.22
CA PHE A 158 -4.79 -5.29 -4.59
C PHE A 158 -6.32 -5.33 -4.67
N THR A 159 -7.02 -5.02 -3.58
CA THR A 159 -8.49 -5.11 -3.54
C THR A 159 -9.08 -4.02 -4.46
N PRO A 160 -9.90 -4.35 -5.48
CA PRO A 160 -10.40 -3.37 -6.46
C PRO A 160 -11.05 -2.12 -5.82
N GLY A 161 -11.77 -2.28 -4.70
CA GLY A 161 -12.40 -1.16 -3.99
C GLY A 161 -11.46 -0.32 -3.11
N HIS A 162 -10.21 -0.73 -2.92
CA HIS A 162 -9.21 -0.02 -2.10
C HIS A 162 -8.08 0.58 -2.95
N VAL A 163 -8.04 0.27 -4.25
CA VAL A 163 -7.01 0.75 -5.17
C VAL A 163 -7.50 2.00 -5.89
N PRO A 164 -6.80 3.15 -5.78
CA PRO A 164 -7.14 4.34 -6.54
C PRO A 164 -7.12 4.07 -8.05
N ALA A 165 -8.02 4.74 -8.76
CA ALA A 165 -8.11 4.69 -10.22
C ALA A 165 -6.73 4.90 -10.87
N GLY A 166 -6.35 4.00 -11.78
CA GLY A 166 -5.08 4.06 -12.52
C GLY A 166 -3.89 3.45 -11.83
N ARG A 167 -4.07 2.81 -10.67
CA ARG A 167 -3.05 2.00 -10.01
C ARG A 167 -3.40 0.52 -10.08
N ALA A 168 -2.37 -0.33 -10.07
CA ALA A 168 -2.54 -1.78 -9.97
C ALA A 168 -2.73 -2.25 -8.52
N PHE A 169 -2.20 -1.48 -7.55
CA PHE A 169 -2.30 -1.76 -6.11
C PHE A 169 -2.03 -0.50 -5.28
N SER A 170 -2.35 -0.56 -3.99
CA SER A 170 -2.04 0.46 -2.99
C SER A 170 -0.96 -0.03 -2.02
N PRO A 171 0.21 0.63 -1.93
CA PRO A 171 1.21 0.29 -0.91
C PRO A 171 0.74 0.75 0.48
N VAL A 172 0.82 -0.14 1.46
CA VAL A 172 0.44 0.13 2.86
C VAL A 172 1.70 0.51 3.62
N ARG A 173 2.07 1.79 3.58
CA ARG A 173 3.37 2.32 4.04
C ARG A 173 3.45 2.49 5.55
N THR A 174 3.29 1.38 6.27
CA THR A 174 3.50 1.29 7.72
C THR A 174 4.41 0.11 8.04
N TYR A 175 4.88 0.06 9.28
CA TYR A 175 5.70 -1.05 9.79
C TYR A 175 5.11 -1.54 11.09
N MET A 176 4.82 -2.83 11.17
CA MET A 176 4.40 -3.48 12.39
C MET A 176 5.60 -4.18 13.03
N ALA A 177 5.85 -3.92 14.32
CA ALA A 177 7.01 -4.46 15.02
C ALA A 177 7.04 -6.00 15.00
N HIS A 178 5.88 -6.65 15.15
CA HIS A 178 5.78 -8.11 15.09
C HIS A 178 6.02 -8.65 13.68
N HIS A 179 5.58 -7.96 12.62
CA HIS A 179 5.86 -8.38 11.24
C HIS A 179 7.35 -8.24 10.89
N GLN A 180 7.98 -7.13 11.29
CA GLN A 180 9.43 -6.97 11.11
C GLN A 180 10.22 -8.00 11.92
N GLY A 181 9.82 -8.25 13.17
CA GLY A 181 10.40 -9.29 14.01
C GLY A 181 10.31 -10.68 13.36
N MET A 182 9.17 -11.03 12.79
CA MET A 182 8.97 -12.30 12.07
C MET A 182 9.83 -12.39 10.80
N ILE A 183 9.96 -11.31 10.02
CA ILE A 183 10.86 -11.27 8.86
C ILE A 183 12.29 -11.57 9.30
N LEU A 184 12.78 -10.85 10.31
CA LEU A 184 14.14 -11.01 10.81
C LEU A 184 14.38 -12.42 11.37
N ALA A 185 13.43 -12.95 12.15
CA ALA A 185 13.53 -14.31 12.70
C ALA A 185 13.54 -15.38 11.60
N ALA A 186 12.69 -15.23 10.57
CA ALA A 186 12.63 -16.17 9.45
C ALA A 186 13.93 -16.15 8.63
N VAL A 187 14.44 -14.96 8.31
CA VAL A 187 15.73 -14.80 7.63
C VAL A 187 16.87 -15.35 8.49
N GLY A 188 16.86 -15.07 9.80
CA GLY A 188 17.84 -15.60 10.73
C GLY A 188 17.86 -17.12 10.77
N ASN A 189 16.70 -17.76 10.87
CA ASN A 189 16.60 -19.22 10.82
C ASN A 189 17.09 -19.78 9.47
N ALA A 190 16.74 -19.16 8.35
CA ALA A 190 17.16 -19.61 7.03
C ALA A 190 18.68 -19.50 6.80
N LEU A 191 19.35 -18.52 7.42
CA LEU A 191 20.78 -18.28 7.24
C LEU A 191 21.66 -18.94 8.31
N PHE A 192 21.13 -19.19 9.50
CA PHE A 192 21.90 -19.64 10.67
C PHE A 192 21.42 -20.99 11.23
N ASP A 193 21.06 -21.91 10.33
CA ASP A 193 20.69 -23.28 10.65
C ASP A 193 19.62 -23.36 11.76
N ASP A 194 18.46 -22.73 11.49
CA ASP A 194 17.30 -22.66 12.38
C ASP A 194 17.66 -22.21 13.82
N ALA A 195 18.51 -21.18 13.94
CA ALA A 195 19.06 -20.72 15.22
C ALA A 195 18.03 -20.51 16.34
N HIS A 196 16.86 -19.94 16.02
CA HIS A 196 15.81 -19.71 17.02
C HIS A 196 15.14 -21.02 17.46
N VAL A 197 14.96 -21.98 16.55
CA VAL A 197 14.46 -23.32 16.88
C VAL A 197 15.44 -24.04 17.80
N ARG A 198 16.75 -24.00 17.49
CA ARG A 198 17.77 -24.64 18.33
C ARG A 198 17.80 -24.03 19.74
N ARG A 199 17.81 -22.70 19.85
CA ARG A 199 17.75 -22.00 21.14
C ARG A 199 16.49 -22.34 21.92
N PHE A 200 15.34 -22.43 21.25
CA PHE A 200 14.10 -22.82 21.89
C PHE A 200 14.15 -24.27 22.43
N ARG A 201 14.80 -25.18 21.68
CA ARG A 201 15.00 -26.59 22.06
C ARG A 201 16.10 -26.82 23.11
N GLU A 202 16.95 -25.84 23.40
CA GLU A 202 17.93 -25.94 24.50
C GLU A 202 17.22 -25.95 25.86
N GLU A 203 16.03 -25.36 25.96
CA GLU A 203 15.20 -25.45 27.17
C GLU A 203 14.63 -26.86 27.33
N ARG A 204 15.05 -27.55 28.40
CA ARG A 204 14.72 -28.97 28.64
C ARG A 204 13.21 -29.24 28.67
N ARG A 205 12.44 -28.29 29.23
CA ARG A 205 10.97 -28.41 29.27
C ARG A 205 10.36 -28.43 27.88
N MET A 206 10.85 -27.58 26.98
CA MET A 206 10.38 -27.56 25.59
C MET A 206 10.76 -28.85 24.87
N ARG A 207 12.05 -29.23 24.94
CA ARG A 207 12.54 -30.46 24.30
C ARG A 207 11.80 -31.72 24.76
N SER A 208 11.39 -31.79 26.03
CA SER A 208 10.73 -32.98 26.59
C SER A 208 9.40 -33.33 25.94
N ILE A 209 8.76 -32.38 25.26
CA ILE A 209 7.46 -32.56 24.61
C ILE A 209 7.52 -32.46 23.08
N ASP A 210 8.72 -32.50 22.48
CA ASP A 210 8.91 -32.43 21.02
C ASP A 210 8.17 -33.54 20.25
N LEU A 211 7.90 -34.67 20.90
CA LEU A 211 7.13 -35.78 20.32
C LEU A 211 5.70 -35.38 19.91
N LEU A 212 5.14 -34.33 20.52
CA LEU A 212 3.83 -33.81 20.12
C LEU A 212 3.81 -33.30 18.68
N LEU A 213 4.96 -32.93 18.11
CA LEU A 213 5.07 -32.48 16.72
C LEU A 213 5.20 -33.63 15.71
N GLN A 214 5.29 -34.88 16.18
CA GLN A 214 5.53 -36.07 15.35
C GLN A 214 4.24 -36.80 14.92
N GLU A 215 3.11 -36.10 14.94
CA GLU A 215 1.83 -36.65 14.51
C GLU A 215 1.89 -37.13 13.06
N ARG A 216 1.45 -38.38 12.82
CA ARG A 216 1.37 -38.97 11.49
C ARG A 216 0.27 -38.31 10.68
N ILE A 217 0.46 -38.24 9.37
CA ILE A 217 -0.55 -37.75 8.43
C ILE A 217 -1.66 -38.82 8.33
N PRO A 218 -2.93 -38.49 8.65
CA PRO A 218 -4.02 -39.46 8.68
C PRO A 218 -4.66 -39.59 7.29
N TRP A 219 -4.00 -40.31 6.37
CA TRP A 219 -4.44 -40.49 4.99
C TRP A 219 -5.84 -41.13 4.84
N GLU A 220 -6.27 -41.87 5.86
CA GLU A 220 -7.51 -42.64 5.88
C GLU A 220 -8.73 -41.84 6.35
N LEU A 221 -8.53 -40.65 6.95
CA LEU A 221 -9.65 -39.84 7.42
C LEU A 221 -10.40 -39.19 6.24
N PRO A 222 -11.75 -39.21 6.26
CA PRO A 222 -12.53 -38.45 5.29
C PRO A 222 -12.19 -36.97 5.45
N ALA A 223 -11.84 -36.33 4.36
CA ALA A 223 -11.55 -34.90 4.37
C ALA A 223 -12.87 -34.14 4.55
N GLU A 224 -12.86 -33.13 5.42
CA GLU A 224 -13.98 -32.20 5.47
C GLU A 224 -13.94 -31.32 4.23
N GLU A 225 -15.06 -31.22 3.50
CA GLU A 225 -15.16 -30.26 2.41
C GLU A 225 -15.12 -28.84 3.01
N PRO A 226 -14.23 -27.96 2.51
CA PRO A 226 -14.20 -26.58 2.96
C PRO A 226 -15.58 -25.94 2.73
N ARG A 227 -16.19 -25.38 3.78
CA ARG A 227 -17.51 -24.71 3.72
C ARG A 227 -17.45 -23.33 3.05
N ALA A 228 -16.61 -23.15 2.04
CA ALA A 228 -16.40 -21.88 1.38
C ALA A 228 -17.36 -21.70 0.20
N GLU A 229 -18.19 -20.65 0.25
CA GLU A 229 -18.66 -20.03 -0.99
C GLU A 229 -17.41 -19.43 -1.67
N GLU A 230 -16.79 -20.19 -2.58
CA GLU A 230 -15.78 -19.65 -3.50
C GLU A 230 -16.48 -18.65 -4.43
N ARG A 231 -16.57 -17.40 -3.98
CA ARG A 231 -16.84 -16.31 -4.92
C ARG A 231 -15.58 -16.19 -5.81
N PRO A 232 -15.71 -16.25 -7.14
CA PRO A 232 -14.57 -16.02 -8.02
C PRO A 232 -13.89 -14.72 -7.61
N LEU A 233 -12.56 -14.75 -7.49
CA LEU A 233 -11.78 -13.54 -7.30
C LEU A 233 -12.22 -12.53 -8.37
N PRO A 234 -12.55 -11.28 -8.00
CA PRO A 234 -12.91 -10.29 -9.00
C PRO A 234 -11.77 -10.21 -10.00
N ALA A 235 -12.09 -10.29 -11.30
CA ALA A 235 -11.11 -10.00 -12.32
C ALA A 235 -10.58 -8.59 -12.02
N LEU A 236 -9.26 -8.45 -11.87
CA LEU A 236 -8.59 -7.15 -11.85
C LEU A 236 -8.70 -6.57 -13.27
N GLN A 237 -9.90 -6.15 -13.64
CA GLN A 237 -10.07 -5.33 -14.82
C GLN A 237 -9.57 -3.95 -14.43
N PRO A 238 -8.60 -3.37 -15.16
CA PRO A 238 -8.28 -1.97 -15.00
C PRO A 238 -9.58 -1.22 -15.26
N GLU A 239 -10.17 -0.65 -14.22
CA GLU A 239 -11.29 0.25 -14.39
C GLU A 239 -10.80 1.34 -15.33
N ALA A 240 -11.51 1.55 -16.43
CA ALA A 240 -11.12 2.55 -17.42
C ALA A 240 -11.14 3.91 -16.73
N VAL A 241 -9.96 4.36 -16.29
CA VAL A 241 -9.79 5.69 -15.70
C VAL A 241 -10.24 6.67 -16.74
N ALA A 242 -11.30 7.42 -16.44
CA ALA A 242 -11.73 8.49 -17.31
C ALA A 242 -10.53 9.38 -17.59
N PRO A 243 -10.26 9.73 -18.87
CA PRO A 243 -9.11 10.55 -19.20
C PRO A 243 -9.15 11.83 -18.37
N PRO A 244 -8.00 12.31 -17.87
CA PRO A 244 -7.96 13.54 -17.11
C PRO A 244 -8.56 14.66 -17.97
N HIS A 245 -9.49 15.41 -17.40
CA HIS A 245 -10.24 16.46 -18.10
C HIS A 245 -10.02 17.82 -17.41
N PRO A 246 -10.20 18.93 -18.14
CA PRO A 246 -10.06 20.25 -17.55
C PRO A 246 -11.13 20.51 -16.49
N TRP A 247 -10.77 21.24 -15.44
CA TRP A 247 -11.68 21.64 -14.38
C TRP A 247 -11.37 23.05 -13.88
N ALA A 248 -12.37 23.70 -13.28
CA ALA A 248 -12.23 25.03 -12.69
C ALA A 248 -12.38 24.91 -11.16
N PRO A 249 -11.49 25.52 -10.37
CA PRO A 249 -11.66 25.60 -8.92
C PRO A 249 -13.02 26.20 -8.53
N PRO A 250 -13.79 25.55 -7.64
CA PRO A 250 -15.06 26.11 -7.19
C PRO A 250 -14.82 27.35 -6.33
N ALA A 251 -15.55 28.43 -6.61
CA ALA A 251 -15.45 29.68 -5.87
C ALA A 251 -15.81 29.55 -4.37
N SER A 252 -16.53 28.49 -3.99
CA SER A 252 -16.93 28.18 -2.62
C SER A 252 -15.92 27.31 -1.85
N ALA A 253 -14.76 26.99 -2.42
CA ALA A 253 -13.77 26.16 -1.76
C ALA A 253 -13.25 26.80 -0.47
N THR A 254 -13.23 26.03 0.62
CA THR A 254 -12.73 26.48 1.93
C THR A 254 -11.19 26.52 2.00
N PHE A 255 -10.52 25.82 1.08
CA PHE A 255 -9.06 25.74 0.99
C PHE A 255 -8.61 26.06 -0.45
N PRO A 256 -7.41 26.65 -0.64
CA PRO A 256 -6.87 26.88 -1.97
C PRO A 256 -6.81 25.58 -2.76
N GLN A 257 -7.45 25.55 -3.93
CA GLN A 257 -7.31 24.44 -4.85
C GLN A 257 -5.95 24.52 -5.52
N MET A 258 -5.27 23.38 -5.55
CA MET A 258 -3.92 23.25 -6.09
C MET A 258 -3.94 22.42 -7.37
N HIS A 259 -3.03 22.75 -8.26
CA HIS A 259 -2.73 21.99 -9.45
C HIS A 259 -1.24 21.66 -9.51
N LEU A 260 -0.94 20.45 -9.98
CA LEU A 260 0.40 19.90 -10.04
C LEU A 260 0.75 19.57 -11.49
N LEU A 261 1.82 20.18 -11.98
CA LEU A 261 2.37 19.94 -13.30
C LEU A 261 3.80 19.42 -13.14
N GLY A 262 4.21 18.42 -13.91
CA GLY A 262 5.57 17.91 -13.80
C GLY A 262 5.93 16.85 -14.84
N ASN A 263 7.24 16.63 -14.98
CA ASN A 263 7.82 15.65 -15.89
C ASN A 263 8.52 14.49 -15.14
N GLY A 264 8.25 14.37 -13.83
CA GLY A 264 8.86 13.39 -12.92
C GLY A 264 10.14 13.88 -12.23
N ARG A 265 10.87 14.83 -12.82
CA ARG A 265 12.07 15.45 -12.22
C ARG A 265 11.79 16.86 -11.72
N LEU A 266 11.14 17.69 -12.55
CA LEU A 266 10.64 19.00 -12.20
C LEU A 266 9.12 18.91 -11.89
N ALA A 267 8.69 19.62 -10.85
CA ALA A 267 7.29 19.80 -10.50
C ALA A 267 6.98 21.27 -10.17
N SER A 268 5.91 21.78 -10.77
CA SER A 268 5.30 23.07 -10.47
C SER A 268 4.00 22.84 -9.71
N TRP A 269 3.92 23.39 -8.51
CA TRP A 269 2.68 23.42 -7.74
C TRP A 269 2.13 24.82 -7.92
N ILE A 270 0.87 24.93 -8.33
CA ILE A 270 0.23 26.22 -8.55
C ILE A 270 -1.17 26.21 -7.97
N SER A 271 -1.50 27.21 -7.16
CA SER A 271 -2.83 27.38 -6.59
C SER A 271 -3.74 28.13 -7.56
N GLU A 272 -5.04 28.04 -7.34
CA GLU A 272 -6.06 28.87 -7.99
C GLU A 272 -5.81 30.38 -7.83
N SER A 273 -5.02 30.80 -6.84
CA SER A 273 -4.72 32.21 -6.60
C SER A 273 -3.42 32.65 -7.29
N GLY A 274 -2.69 31.72 -7.90
CA GLY A 274 -1.39 31.92 -8.54
C GLY A 274 -0.19 31.70 -7.62
N GLY A 275 -0.42 31.34 -6.36
CA GLY A 275 0.63 30.91 -5.42
C GLY A 275 1.15 29.51 -5.73
N GLY A 276 2.14 29.04 -4.98
CA GLY A 276 2.74 27.73 -5.15
C GLY A 276 4.28 27.72 -5.12
N GLY A 277 4.89 26.81 -5.85
CA GLY A 277 6.33 26.62 -5.83
C GLY A 277 6.87 25.68 -6.90
N LEU A 278 8.20 25.60 -6.97
CA LEU A 278 8.94 24.74 -7.90
C LEU A 278 9.79 23.75 -7.12
N TRP A 279 9.80 22.51 -7.57
CA TRP A 279 10.64 21.43 -7.06
C TRP A 279 11.41 20.78 -8.19
N TRP A 280 12.69 20.50 -7.97
CA TRP A 280 13.54 19.74 -8.88
C TRP A 280 14.26 18.63 -8.10
N ASN A 281 14.12 17.38 -8.56
CA ASN A 281 14.71 16.21 -7.92
C ASN A 281 14.47 16.15 -6.40
N GLN A 282 13.21 16.37 -5.99
CA GLN A 282 12.75 16.41 -4.59
C GLN A 282 13.31 17.58 -3.75
N GLN A 283 14.04 18.51 -4.36
CA GLN A 283 14.52 19.74 -3.71
C GLN A 283 13.62 20.91 -4.11
N ALA A 284 13.16 21.68 -3.12
CA ALA A 284 12.42 22.91 -3.39
C ALA A 284 13.36 23.96 -3.98
N LEU A 285 13.08 24.41 -5.20
CA LEU A 285 13.81 25.52 -5.85
C LEU A 285 13.27 26.87 -5.38
N THR A 286 11.97 26.95 -5.13
CA THR A 286 11.34 28.14 -4.53
C THR A 286 10.74 27.78 -3.18
N ARG A 287 10.76 28.76 -2.27
CA ARG A 287 10.17 28.57 -0.94
C ARG A 287 8.66 28.45 -1.08
N TRP A 288 8.11 27.37 -0.55
CA TRP A 288 6.67 27.20 -0.38
C TRP A 288 6.36 26.71 1.03
N ARG A 289 5.22 27.16 1.56
CA ARG A 289 4.65 26.66 2.81
C ARG A 289 3.14 26.50 2.60
N PRO A 290 2.54 25.40 3.10
CA PRO A 290 1.09 25.26 3.08
C PRO A 290 0.48 26.30 4.03
N ASP A 291 -0.04 27.38 3.47
CA ASP A 291 -0.80 28.41 4.18
C ASP A 291 -2.13 28.60 3.47
N SER A 292 -3.18 28.01 4.05
CA SER A 292 -4.53 28.03 3.47
C SER A 292 -5.21 29.40 3.52
N VAL A 293 -4.64 30.36 4.25
CA VAL A 293 -5.22 31.70 4.43
C VAL A 293 -4.52 32.70 3.53
N ARG A 294 -3.18 32.69 3.53
CA ARG A 294 -2.40 33.71 2.82
C ARG A 294 -2.05 33.32 1.39
N ASP A 295 -1.70 32.06 1.16
CA ASP A 295 -1.27 31.55 -0.15
C ASP A 295 -0.25 32.49 -0.86
N ASN A 296 0.69 33.04 -0.08
CA ASN A 296 1.55 34.16 -0.49
C ASN A 296 3.00 33.73 -0.78
N HIS A 297 3.19 32.48 -1.17
CA HIS A 297 4.46 31.97 -1.68
C HIS A 297 4.31 31.57 -3.14
N GLY A 298 5.31 31.86 -3.98
CA GLY A 298 5.24 31.54 -5.40
C GLY A 298 6.10 32.43 -6.28
N LEU A 299 5.89 32.29 -7.59
CA LEU A 299 6.47 33.12 -8.64
C LEU A 299 5.41 34.12 -9.08
N TRP A 300 5.71 35.40 -8.87
CA TRP A 300 4.75 36.49 -9.09
C TRP A 300 5.09 37.27 -10.34
N ILE A 301 4.06 37.53 -11.15
CA ILE A 301 4.12 38.45 -12.27
C ILE A 301 3.19 39.60 -11.94
N TYR A 302 3.73 40.80 -11.91
CA TYR A 302 2.98 42.01 -11.60
C TYR A 302 2.73 42.80 -12.88
N VAL A 303 1.55 43.44 -12.92
CA VAL A 303 1.18 44.41 -13.95
C VAL A 303 0.91 45.73 -13.24
N ARG A 304 1.58 46.77 -13.72
CA ARG A 304 1.43 48.13 -13.20
C ARG A 304 1.06 49.06 -14.34
N VAL A 305 0.03 49.87 -14.12
CA VAL A 305 -0.29 51.01 -15.00
C VAL A 305 0.48 52.20 -14.48
N GLU A 306 1.41 52.74 -15.28
CA GLU A 306 2.28 53.85 -14.86
C GLU A 306 1.48 55.12 -14.55
N GLU A 307 0.46 55.43 -15.35
CA GLU A 307 -0.32 56.68 -15.26
C GLU A 307 -1.15 56.76 -13.96
N SER A 308 -1.82 55.67 -13.60
CA SER A 308 -2.66 55.59 -12.39
C SER A 308 -1.91 55.05 -11.17
N GLY A 309 -0.71 54.50 -11.38
CA GLY A 309 0.05 53.77 -10.36
C GLY A 309 -0.59 52.45 -9.92
N THR A 310 -1.68 52.01 -10.54
CA THR A 310 -2.43 50.81 -10.13
C THR A 310 -1.59 49.57 -10.37
N LEU A 311 -1.46 48.71 -9.35
CA LEU A 311 -0.66 47.51 -9.36
C LEU A 311 -1.53 46.29 -9.03
N TRP A 312 -1.44 45.24 -9.84
CA TRP A 312 -2.03 43.94 -9.54
C TRP A 312 -1.11 42.82 -10.00
N SER A 313 -1.38 41.60 -9.53
CA SER A 313 -0.69 40.38 -9.97
C SER A 313 -1.45 39.68 -11.10
N VAL A 314 -0.79 38.88 -11.93
CA VAL A 314 -1.49 38.09 -12.96
C VAL A 314 -2.40 37.01 -12.34
N GLY A 315 -1.98 36.44 -11.21
CA GLY A 315 -2.87 35.72 -10.29
C GLY A 315 -3.56 36.67 -9.30
N ARG A 316 -4.35 36.14 -8.37
CA ARG A 316 -4.93 36.92 -7.26
C ARG A 316 -3.87 37.30 -6.22
N GLN A 317 -2.96 36.39 -5.90
CA GLN A 317 -1.84 36.64 -4.98
C GLN A 317 -0.61 37.15 -5.74
N PRO A 318 0.25 37.95 -5.09
CA PRO A 318 0.21 38.32 -3.67
C PRO A 318 -0.50 39.65 -3.40
N THR A 319 -1.03 40.33 -4.43
CA THR A 319 -1.65 41.65 -4.27
C THR A 319 -3.04 41.60 -3.64
N GLY A 320 -3.72 40.44 -3.70
CA GLY A 320 -5.07 40.25 -3.17
C GLY A 320 -6.15 40.98 -3.97
N VAL A 321 -5.80 41.63 -5.09
CA VAL A 321 -6.75 42.40 -5.90
C VAL A 321 -7.69 41.44 -6.64
N ALA A 322 -8.95 41.44 -6.23
CA ALA A 322 -10.00 40.69 -6.90
C ALA A 322 -10.39 41.35 -8.23
N SER A 323 -10.53 40.53 -9.27
CA SER A 323 -11.11 40.93 -10.56
C SER A 323 -12.42 40.15 -10.74
N PRO A 324 -13.54 40.82 -11.08
CA PRO A 324 -14.81 40.15 -11.35
C PRO A 324 -14.73 39.15 -12.52
N ASP A 325 -13.81 39.41 -13.46
CA ASP A 325 -13.61 38.60 -14.67
C ASP A 325 -12.42 37.64 -14.52
N ALA A 326 -11.98 37.35 -13.29
CA ALA A 326 -10.94 36.37 -13.05
C ALA A 326 -11.48 34.94 -13.21
N ARG A 327 -10.81 34.14 -14.04
CA ARG A 327 -11.11 32.71 -14.24
C ARG A 327 -9.84 31.90 -14.24
N VAL A 328 -9.88 30.75 -13.58
CA VAL A 328 -8.79 29.76 -13.59
C VAL A 328 -9.32 28.44 -14.10
N VAL A 329 -8.58 27.81 -15.01
CA VAL A 329 -8.88 26.48 -15.53
C VAL A 329 -7.61 25.64 -15.45
N PHE A 330 -7.73 24.49 -14.80
CA PHE A 330 -6.66 23.50 -14.70
C PHE A 330 -6.89 22.40 -15.73
N HIS A 331 -6.01 22.35 -16.73
CA HIS A 331 -5.95 21.31 -17.73
C HIS A 331 -4.94 20.24 -17.30
N PRO A 332 -5.03 19.00 -17.82
CA PRO A 332 -4.04 17.97 -17.48
C PRO A 332 -2.58 18.32 -17.82
N HIS A 333 -2.37 19.27 -18.74
CA HIS A 333 -1.05 19.65 -19.26
C HIS A 333 -0.67 21.12 -18.97
N LEU A 334 -1.58 21.95 -18.43
CA LEU A 334 -1.30 23.35 -18.11
C LEU A 334 -2.30 23.93 -17.10
N ALA A 335 -1.91 25.01 -16.44
CA ALA A 335 -2.81 25.89 -15.70
C ALA A 335 -3.03 27.19 -16.47
N GLU A 336 -4.29 27.57 -16.68
CA GLU A 336 -4.67 28.78 -17.40
C GLU A 336 -5.35 29.77 -16.45
N PHE A 337 -4.86 31.01 -16.44
CA PHE A 337 -5.40 32.13 -15.69
C PHE A 337 -5.85 33.19 -16.66
N HIS A 338 -7.07 33.66 -16.51
CA HIS A 338 -7.61 34.80 -17.22
C HIS A 338 -8.03 35.85 -16.20
N ARG A 339 -7.78 37.11 -16.51
CA ARG A 339 -8.34 38.25 -15.77
C ARG A 339 -8.44 39.46 -16.67
N ARG A 340 -9.35 40.36 -16.32
CA ARG A 340 -9.49 41.68 -16.94
C ARG A 340 -9.48 42.74 -15.86
N ASP A 341 -8.67 43.77 -16.05
CA ASP A 341 -8.56 44.89 -15.13
C ASP A 341 -8.27 46.16 -15.92
N ASN A 342 -9.05 47.22 -15.68
CA ASN A 342 -8.81 48.56 -16.24
C ASN A 342 -8.70 48.60 -17.79
N GLY A 343 -9.46 47.74 -18.49
CA GLY A 343 -9.40 47.63 -19.95
C GLY A 343 -8.17 46.88 -20.47
N ILE A 344 -7.51 46.09 -19.63
CA ILE A 344 -6.40 45.22 -19.99
C ILE A 344 -6.81 43.77 -19.74
N GLY A 345 -6.84 42.97 -20.81
CA GLY A 345 -7.05 41.53 -20.74
C GLY A 345 -5.72 40.81 -20.57
N ILE A 346 -5.63 39.91 -19.59
CA ILE A 346 -4.42 39.14 -19.31
C ILE A 346 -4.76 37.66 -19.32
N ARG A 347 -3.93 36.88 -20.01
CA ARG A 347 -3.97 35.42 -20.02
C ARG A 347 -2.60 34.87 -19.66
N MET A 348 -2.52 34.00 -18.66
CA MET A 348 -1.31 33.29 -18.29
C MET A 348 -1.49 31.79 -18.40
N GLU A 349 -0.62 31.15 -19.17
CA GLU A 349 -0.53 29.70 -19.30
C GLU A 349 0.75 29.22 -18.58
N VAL A 350 0.63 28.27 -17.66
CA VAL A 350 1.75 27.66 -16.95
C VAL A 350 1.82 26.18 -17.29
N ALA A 351 2.96 25.71 -17.78
CA ALA A 351 3.19 24.31 -18.15
C ALA A 351 4.61 23.86 -17.78
N VAL A 352 4.81 22.55 -17.63
CA VAL A 352 6.15 21.96 -17.48
C VAL A 352 6.48 21.18 -18.75
N ALA A 353 7.66 21.43 -19.33
CA ALA A 353 8.10 20.72 -20.52
C ALA A 353 8.31 19.21 -20.23
N PRO A 354 7.86 18.31 -21.10
CA PRO A 354 7.96 16.86 -20.83
C PRO A 354 9.40 16.34 -20.96
N ALA A 355 10.19 16.89 -21.88
CA ALA A 355 11.55 16.45 -22.14
C ALA A 355 12.57 17.15 -21.22
N ASP A 356 12.38 18.46 -21.04
CA ASP A 356 13.32 19.34 -20.34
C ASP A 356 12.79 19.77 -18.98
N ASP A 357 13.69 19.99 -18.02
CA ASP A 357 13.35 20.43 -16.66
C ASP A 357 13.08 21.94 -16.62
N ILE A 358 12.07 22.38 -17.38
CA ILE A 358 11.70 23.79 -17.58
C ILE A 358 10.21 24.01 -17.28
N GLU A 359 9.92 25.00 -16.45
CA GLU A 359 8.57 25.59 -16.34
C GLU A 359 8.44 26.74 -17.34
N ILE A 360 7.38 26.72 -18.14
CA ILE A 360 7.04 27.76 -19.10
C ILE A 360 5.85 28.53 -18.54
N ARG A 361 6.01 29.85 -18.38
CA ARG A 361 4.91 30.78 -18.08
C ARG A 361 4.74 31.73 -19.26
N ARG A 362 3.70 31.53 -20.06
CA ARG A 362 3.37 32.44 -21.16
C ARG A 362 2.33 33.44 -20.70
N VAL A 363 2.67 34.72 -20.71
CA VAL A 363 1.73 35.80 -20.41
C VAL A 363 1.38 36.53 -21.70
N THR A 364 0.10 36.58 -22.02
CA THR A 364 -0.46 37.37 -23.11
C THR A 364 -1.18 38.57 -22.49
N VAL A 365 -0.81 39.77 -22.92
CA VAL A 365 -1.43 41.02 -22.48
C VAL A 365 -2.08 41.66 -23.69
N VAL A 366 -3.34 42.03 -23.56
CA VAL A 366 -4.14 42.68 -24.59
C VAL A 366 -4.67 43.98 -24.03
N ASN A 367 -4.36 45.09 -24.70
CA ASN A 367 -5.03 46.35 -24.43
C ASN A 367 -6.41 46.31 -25.09
N GLU A 368 -7.46 46.25 -24.27
CA GLU A 368 -8.86 46.25 -24.70
C GLU A 368 -9.46 47.67 -24.67
N SER A 369 -8.65 48.69 -24.36
CA SER A 369 -9.07 50.10 -24.36
C SER A 369 -8.77 50.81 -25.68
N ASP A 370 -9.42 51.95 -25.88
CA ASP A 370 -9.26 52.84 -27.04
C ASP A 370 -8.01 53.75 -26.93
N ARG A 371 -7.31 53.71 -25.80
CA ARG A 371 -6.09 54.49 -25.53
C ARG A 371 -4.87 53.60 -25.69
N ALA A 372 -3.82 54.11 -26.34
CA ALA A 372 -2.51 53.44 -26.36
C ALA A 372 -1.94 53.36 -24.92
N ARG A 373 -1.43 52.19 -24.53
CA ARG A 373 -0.90 51.88 -23.19
C ARG A 373 0.38 51.07 -23.30
#